data_AF-A0A936ZHF2-F1
#
_entry.id   AF-A0A936ZHF2-F1
#
_cell.length_a   1.000
_cell.length_b   1.000
_cell.length_c   1.000
_cell.angle_alpha   90.00
_cell.angle_beta   90.00
_cell.angle_gamma   90.00
#
_symmetry.space_group_name_H-M   'P 1'
#
loop_
_entity.id
_entity.type
_entity.pdbx_description
1 polymer ?
#
loop_
_entity_poly.entity_id
_entity_poly.type
_entity_poly.pdbx_seq_one_letter_code
_entity_poly.pdbx_strand_id
1 'polypeptide(L)'
;MNLDDPFPLEAVSSRVRAAVLCEFEGRCPSIREMTHIPDKHWLATPGIGRTALGEIRSVADDQRSSPSVSSSAQMTDAELLECLEFLQKELQGIYTMIKDRMVEATRFDA
;
A
#
# COMPACT_ATOMS: atom_id res chain seq x y z
N MET A 1 10.93 -3.06 9.71
CA MET A 1 11.64 -1.94 9.05
C MET A 1 12.00 -0.91 10.10
N ASN A 2 13.07 -0.14 9.91
CA ASN A 2 13.45 0.96 10.80
C ASN A 2 12.62 2.20 10.44
N LEU A 3 12.20 3.00 11.43
CA LEU A 3 11.46 4.25 11.18
C LEU A 3 12.31 5.30 10.45
N ASP A 4 13.63 5.12 10.46
CA ASP A 4 14.57 5.94 9.70
C ASP A 4 14.76 5.45 8.24
N ASP A 5 14.11 4.34 7.86
CA ASP A 5 14.11 3.86 6.47
C ASP A 5 13.31 4.82 5.58
N PRO A 6 13.69 4.96 4.28
CA PRO A 6 12.99 5.81 3.34
C PRO A 6 11.54 5.35 3.14
N PHE A 7 10.62 6.31 3.00
CA PHE A 7 9.21 6.06 2.74
C PHE A 7 9.03 5.44 1.34
N PRO A 8 8.24 4.35 1.21
CA PRO A 8 8.07 3.66 -0.07
C PRO A 8 7.13 4.46 -0.99
N LEU A 9 7.74 5.33 -1.80
CA LEU A 9 7.05 6.20 -2.75
C LEU A 9 6.39 5.45 -3.90
N GLU A 10 6.74 4.18 -4.10
CA GLU A 10 6.17 3.28 -5.10
C GLU A 10 4.81 2.72 -4.67
N ALA A 11 4.49 2.74 -3.37
CA ALA A 11 3.24 2.23 -2.81
C ALA A 11 2.10 3.27 -2.83
N VAL A 12 2.40 4.52 -3.19
CA VAL A 12 1.42 5.61 -3.31
C VAL A 12 1.21 6.01 -4.77
N SER A 13 0.09 6.65 -5.08
CA SER A 13 -0.16 7.12 -6.44
C SER A 13 0.88 8.16 -6.90
N SER A 14 1.13 8.23 -8.22
CA SER A 14 2.12 9.15 -8.80
C SER A 14 1.91 10.62 -8.40
N ARG A 15 0.65 11.01 -8.18
CA ARG A 15 0.28 12.34 -7.70
C ARG A 15 0.71 12.57 -6.26
N VAL A 16 0.45 11.62 -5.37
CA VAL A 16 0.89 11.67 -3.96
C VAL A 16 2.40 11.66 -3.90
N ARG A 17 3.06 10.80 -4.68
CA ARG A 17 4.52 10.78 -4.79
C ARG A 17 5.10 12.14 -5.16
N ALA A 18 4.56 12.80 -6.18
CA ALA A 18 5.03 14.11 -6.59
C ALA A 18 4.82 15.18 -5.50
N ALA A 19 3.67 15.17 -4.82
CA ALA A 19 3.39 16.11 -3.75
C ALA A 19 4.29 15.90 -2.53
N VAL A 20 4.54 14.64 -2.14
CA VAL A 20 5.48 14.28 -1.07
C VAL A 20 6.91 14.73 -1.43
N LEU A 21 7.37 14.49 -2.65
CA LEU A 21 8.68 14.95 -3.08
C LEU A 21 8.76 16.49 -3.11
N CYS A 22 7.73 17.20 -3.57
CA CYS A 22 7.71 18.66 -3.54
C CYS A 22 7.78 19.23 -2.13
N GLU A 23 7.04 18.64 -1.18
CA GLU A 23 7.05 19.03 0.23
C GLU A 23 8.44 18.83 0.87
N PHE A 24 9.19 17.84 0.39
CA PHE A 24 10.52 17.48 0.89
C PHE A 24 11.67 17.97 -0.01
N GLU A 25 11.45 18.99 -0.83
CA GLU A 25 12.45 19.61 -1.72
C GLU A 25 13.15 18.62 -2.67
N GLY A 26 12.39 17.61 -3.13
CA GLY A 26 12.87 16.54 -4.02
C GLY A 26 13.57 15.39 -3.29
N ARG A 27 13.71 15.45 -1.97
CA ARG A 27 14.25 14.36 -1.15
C ARG A 27 13.18 13.32 -0.82
N CYS A 28 13.58 12.05 -0.73
CA CYS A 28 12.73 11.01 -0.17
C CYS A 28 12.72 11.10 1.37
N PRO A 29 11.55 11.30 2.01
CA PRO A 29 11.44 11.37 3.46
C PRO A 29 11.57 10.00 4.12
N SER A 30 11.88 9.98 5.41
CA SER A 30 11.76 8.75 6.22
C SER A 30 10.32 8.48 6.65
N ILE A 31 10.03 7.23 7.03
CA ILE A 31 8.74 6.84 7.60
C ILE A 31 8.44 7.65 8.87
N ARG A 32 9.45 7.94 9.70
CA ARG A 32 9.31 8.78 10.88
C ARG A 32 8.89 10.21 10.54
N GLU A 33 9.49 10.81 9.52
CA GLU A 33 9.14 12.16 9.08
C GLU A 33 7.71 12.22 8.56
N MET A 34 7.30 11.25 7.75
CA MET A 34 5.92 11.14 7.23
C MET A 34 4.86 11.03 8.34
N THR A 35 5.18 10.29 9.41
CA THR A 35 4.26 10.03 10.52
C THR A 35 4.20 11.19 11.52
N HIS A 36 5.24 12.01 11.60
CA HIS A 36 5.30 13.14 12.53
C HIS A 36 4.58 14.39 12.01
N ILE A 37 4.44 14.53 10.68
CA ILE A 37 3.69 15.63 10.08
C ILE A 37 2.20 15.50 10.42
N PRO A 38 1.54 16.52 11.01
CA PRO A 38 0.12 16.49 11.31
C PRO A 38 -0.75 16.48 10.05
N ASP A 39 -1.92 15.84 10.12
CA ASP A 39 -2.88 15.76 9.00
C ASP A 39 -3.28 17.13 8.44
N LYS A 40 -3.44 18.14 9.32
CA LYS A 40 -3.73 19.52 8.93
C LYS A 40 -2.67 20.13 8.01
N HIS A 41 -1.41 19.71 8.16
CA HIS A 41 -0.31 20.18 7.35
C HIS A 41 -0.37 19.53 5.96
N TRP A 42 -0.58 18.21 5.93
CA TRP A 42 -0.78 17.48 4.68
C TRP A 42 -1.97 17.99 3.87
N LEU A 43 -3.08 18.29 4.51
CA LEU A 43 -4.27 18.84 3.84
C LEU A 43 -4.06 20.28 3.32
N ALA A 44 -3.05 20.99 3.83
CA ALA A 44 -2.66 22.30 3.34
C ALA A 44 -1.66 22.20 2.17
N THR A 45 -0.98 21.06 2.00
CA THR A 45 -0.04 20.82 0.90
C THR A 45 -0.76 20.74 -0.44
N PRO A 46 -0.36 21.53 -1.45
CA PRO A 46 -0.93 21.47 -2.79
C PRO A 46 -0.88 20.05 -3.37
N GLY A 47 -2.02 19.56 -3.85
CA GLY A 47 -2.12 18.23 -4.45
C GLY A 47 -2.48 17.11 -3.47
N ILE A 48 -2.50 17.38 -2.16
CA ILE A 48 -2.87 16.41 -1.11
C ILE A 48 -4.23 16.75 -0.54
N GLY A 49 -5.22 15.94 -0.88
CA GLY A 49 -6.57 15.96 -0.28
C GLY A 49 -6.77 14.80 0.69
N ARG A 50 -8.00 14.64 1.22
CA ARG A 50 -8.34 13.58 2.18
C ARG A 50 -8.02 12.18 1.66
N THR A 51 -8.25 11.91 0.37
CA THR A 51 -7.92 10.62 -0.27
C THR A 51 -6.41 10.38 -0.33
N ALA A 52 -5.64 11.39 -0.75
CA ALA A 52 -4.19 11.32 -0.81
C ALA A 52 -3.56 11.17 0.60
N LEU A 53 -4.11 11.87 1.60
CA LEU A 53 -3.72 11.69 2.99
C LEU A 53 -4.04 10.28 3.49
N GLY A 54 -5.18 9.72 3.10
CA GLY A 54 -5.52 8.33 3.39
C GLY A 54 -4.50 7.34 2.82
N GLU A 55 -4.04 7.54 1.59
CA GLU A 55 -2.97 6.75 0.97
C GLU A 55 -1.66 6.87 1.75
N ILE A 56 -1.23 8.09 2.08
CA ILE A 56 0.00 8.33 2.86
C ILE A 56 -0.08 7.65 4.23
N ARG A 57 -1.22 7.75 4.92
CA ARG A 57 -1.42 7.13 6.23
C ARG A 57 -1.50 5.62 6.16
N SER A 58 -2.20 5.06 5.19
CA SER A 58 -2.23 3.61 4.96
C SER A 58 -0.82 3.07 4.81
N VAL A 59 -0.03 3.66 3.91
CA VAL A 59 1.35 3.22 3.68
C VAL A 59 2.24 3.47 4.90
N ALA A 60 2.14 4.62 5.55
CA ALA A 60 2.95 4.93 6.74
C ALA A 60 2.60 4.05 7.94
N ASP A 61 1.34 3.65 8.07
CA ASP A 61 0.84 2.78 9.14
C ASP A 61 1.19 1.32 8.84
N ASP A 62 1.08 0.86 7.60
CA ASP A 62 1.57 -0.47 7.17
C ASP A 62 3.07 -0.63 7.46
N GLN A 63 3.84 0.45 7.33
CA GLN A 63 5.27 0.49 7.62
C GLN A 63 5.60 0.57 9.12
N ARG A 64 4.70 1.12 9.95
CA ARG A 64 4.78 1.06 11.43
C ARG A 64 4.32 -0.28 11.98
N SER A 65 3.39 -0.93 11.28
CA SER A 65 2.67 -2.14 11.69
C SER A 65 3.22 -3.41 11.04
N SER A 66 4.50 -3.43 10.66
CA SER A 66 5.19 -4.65 10.22
C SER A 66 6.19 -5.09 11.30
N PRO A 67 5.88 -6.13 12.09
CA PRO A 67 4.82 -7.12 11.86
C PRO A 67 3.49 -6.77 12.54
N SER A 68 2.39 -7.15 11.88
CA SER A 68 0.96 -7.08 12.27
C SER A 68 0.15 -5.83 11.88
N VAL A 69 -0.42 -5.92 10.68
CA VAL A 69 -1.53 -5.16 10.09
C VAL A 69 -2.49 -4.55 11.12
N SER A 70 -2.82 -3.27 10.96
CA SER A 70 -3.74 -2.54 11.83
C SER A 70 -5.15 -3.15 11.84
N SER A 71 -5.45 -3.91 12.89
CA SER A 71 -6.74 -3.87 13.60
C SER A 71 -6.60 -4.57 14.94
N SER A 72 -7.11 -3.92 15.98
CA SER A 72 -7.23 -4.45 17.32
C SER A 72 -8.19 -5.66 17.34
N ALA A 73 -7.63 -6.84 17.07
CA ALA A 73 -8.10 -8.14 17.50
C ALA A 73 -6.89 -9.06 17.31
N GLN A 74 -6.40 -9.69 18.38
CA GLN A 74 -5.45 -10.79 18.24
C GLN A 74 -6.16 -11.88 17.44
N MET A 75 -5.95 -11.91 16.12
CA MET A 75 -6.35 -13.05 15.31
C MET A 75 -5.63 -14.26 15.88
N THR A 76 -6.42 -15.26 16.24
CA THR A 76 -5.92 -16.54 16.69
C THR A 76 -5.19 -17.24 15.53
N ASP A 77 -4.31 -18.19 15.85
CA ASP A 77 -3.58 -18.96 14.83
C ASP A 77 -4.51 -19.61 13.79
N ALA A 78 -5.73 -19.96 14.19
CA ALA A 78 -6.76 -20.50 13.31
C ALA A 78 -7.27 -19.47 12.28
N GLU A 79 -7.51 -18.23 12.72
CA GLU A 79 -7.97 -17.14 11.83
C GLU A 79 -6.86 -16.71 10.87
N LEU A 80 -5.59 -16.80 11.28
CA LEU A 80 -4.44 -16.58 10.41
C LEU A 80 -4.35 -17.64 9.30
N LEU A 81 -4.57 -18.91 9.65
CA LEU A 81 -4.59 -20.01 8.67
C LEU A 81 -5.75 -19.85 7.68
N GLU A 82 -6.94 -19.49 8.17
CA GLU A 82 -8.10 -19.26 7.32
C GLU A 82 -7.89 -18.09 6.34
N CYS A 83 -7.27 -17.01 6.82
CA CYS A 83 -6.91 -15.86 5.98
C CYS A 83 -5.88 -16.23 4.91
N LEU A 84 -4.86 -17.04 5.26
CA LEU A 84 -3.88 -17.55 4.29
C LEU A 84 -4.52 -18.44 3.24
N GLU A 85 -5.40 -19.36 3.64
CA GLU A 85 -6.11 -20.22 2.70
C GLU A 85 -7.00 -19.41 1.74
N PHE A 86 -7.67 -18.39 2.25
CA PHE A 86 -8.49 -17.50 1.44
C PHE A 86 -7.63 -16.76 0.40
N LEU A 87 -6.52 -16.15 0.83
CA LEU A 87 -5.63 -15.40 -0.06
C LEU A 87 -4.99 -16.32 -1.12
N GLN A 88 -4.62 -17.54 -0.73
CA GLN A 88 -4.08 -18.54 -1.65
C GLN A 88 -5.11 -18.95 -2.72
N LYS A 89 -6.38 -19.13 -2.33
CA LYS A 89 -7.48 -19.41 -3.27
C LYS A 89 -7.72 -18.24 -4.23
N GLU A 90 -7.65 -17.01 -3.74
CA GLU A 90 -7.80 -15.82 -4.59
C GLU A 90 -6.69 -15.73 -5.64
N LEU A 91 -5.43 -15.90 -5.21
CA LEU A 91 -4.28 -15.89 -6.13
C LEU A 91 -4.39 -17.00 -7.17
N GLN A 92 -4.82 -18.19 -6.76
CA GLN A 92 -5.05 -19.30 -7.68
C GLN A 92 -6.17 -18.98 -8.67
N GLY A 93 -7.27 -18.35 -8.21
CA GLY A 93 -8.36 -17.88 -9.06
C GLY A 93 -7.88 -16.88 -10.10
N ILE A 94 -7.14 -15.85 -9.68
CA ILE A 94 -6.56 -14.84 -10.57
C ILE A 94 -5.63 -15.49 -11.59
N TYR A 95 -4.75 -16.41 -11.15
CA TYR A 95 -3.86 -17.15 -12.04
C TYR A 95 -4.64 -17.96 -13.09
N THR A 96 -5.69 -18.67 -12.68
CA THR A 96 -6.55 -19.42 -13.60
C THR A 96 -7.27 -18.51 -14.59
N MET A 97 -7.78 -17.36 -14.14
CA MET A 97 -8.45 -16.39 -15.02
C MET A 97 -7.49 -15.79 -16.05
N ILE A 98 -6.26 -15.46 -15.64
CA ILE A 98 -5.23 -14.97 -16.56
C ILE A 98 -4.87 -16.07 -17.57
N LYS A 99 -4.66 -17.30 -17.09
CA LYS A 99 -4.34 -18.44 -17.95
C LYS A 99 -5.46 -18.74 -18.96
N ASP A 100 -6.71 -18.75 -18.52
CA ASP A 100 -7.86 -19.02 -19.40
C ASP A 100 -8.01 -17.92 -20.46
N ARG A 101 -7.85 -16.65 -20.09
CA ARG A 101 -7.84 -15.53 -21.05
C ARG A 101 -6.69 -15.63 -22.05
N MET A 102 -5.52 -16.11 -21.64
CA MET A 102 -4.39 -16.34 -22.55
C MET A 102 -4.65 -17.51 -23.52
N VAL A 103 -5.36 -18.54 -23.07
CA VAL A 103 -5.75 -19.69 -23.90
C VAL A 103 -6.88 -19.32 -24.87
N GLU A 104 -7.83 -18.47 -24.45
CA GLU A 104 -8.85 -17.91 -25.33
C GLU A 104 -8.24 -16.99 -26.40
N ALA A 105 -7.27 -16.15 -26.04
CA ALA A 105 -6.57 -15.27 -26.97
C ALA A 105 -5.79 -16.05 -28.05
N THR A 106 -5.26 -17.23 -27.71
CA THR A 106 -4.52 -18.09 -28.65
C THR A 106 -5.43 -18.99 -29.49
N ARG A 107 -6.71 -19.15 -29.14
CA ARG A 107 -7.71 -19.87 -29.95
C ARG A 107 -8.39 -19.02 -31.01
N PHE A 108 -8.33 -17.68 -30.90
CA PHE A 108 -8.92 -16.76 -31.88
C PHE A 108 -7.98 -16.41 -33.05
N ASP A 109 -6.74 -16.90 -33.03
CA ASP A 109 -5.69 -16.64 -34.03
C ASP A 109 -5.34 -17.88 -34.88
N ALA A 110 -6.21 -18.90 -34.87
CA ALA A 110 -6.14 -20.12 -35.70
C ALA A 110 -7.48 -20.36 -36.39
#